data_AF-A0A662HZY8-F1
#
_entry.id   AF-A0A662HZY8-F1
#
_cell.length_a   1.000
_cell.length_b   1.000
_cell.length_c   1.000
_cell.angle_alpha   90.00
_cell.angle_beta   90.00
_cell.angle_gamma   90.00
#
_symmetry.space_group_name_H-M   'P 1'
#
loop_
_entity.id
_entity.type
_entity.pdbx_description
1 polymer ?
#
loop_
_entity_poly.entity_id
_entity_poly.type
_entity_poly.pdbx_seq_one_letter_code
_entity_poly.pdbx_strand_id
1 'polypeptide(L)' 'MDRQGRILIPSSIRQKLDTSIFLLEYSENEIRLKPIKTISLKEFFDSIEVEVDDFTDTHALRKSLRK' A
#
# COMPACT_ATOMS: atom_id res chain seq x y z
N MET A 1 -1.00 15.92 -15.82
CA MET A 1 -2.21 15.36 -15.20
C MET A 1 -3.12 14.90 -16.32
N ASP A 2 -3.67 13.70 -16.26
CA ASP A 2 -4.55 13.21 -17.32
C ASP A 2 -5.98 13.78 -17.18
N ARG A 3 -6.87 13.43 -18.11
CA ARG A 3 -8.28 13.85 -18.09
C ARG A 3 -9.06 13.39 -16.86
N GLN A 4 -8.52 12.46 -16.08
CA GLN A 4 -9.13 11.88 -14.88
C GLN A 4 -8.47 12.45 -13.60
N GLY A 5 -7.60 13.46 -13.71
CA GLY A 5 -6.92 14.06 -12.56
C GLY A 5 -5.73 13.26 -12.05
N ARG A 6 -5.23 12.26 -12.80
CA ARG A 6 -4.11 11.40 -12.38
C ARG A 6 -2.78 12.07 -12.70
N ILE A 7 -1.84 12.04 -11.75
CA ILE A 7 -0.46 12.47 -11.96
C ILE A 7 0.36 11.26 -12.41
N LEU A 8 0.87 11.31 -13.63
CA LEU A 8 1.62 10.21 -14.22
C LEU A 8 3.11 10.41 -13.93
N ILE A 9 3.69 9.55 -13.10
CA ILE A 9 5.13 9.57 -12.80
C ILE A 9 5.87 8.82 -13.92
N PRO A 10 6.85 9.46 -14.61
CA PRO A 10 7.67 8.81 -15.63
C PRO A 10 8.34 7.53 -15.15
N SER A 11 8.49 6.55 -16.05
CA SER A 11 9.12 5.25 -15.75
C SER A 11 10.54 5.39 -15.20
N SER A 12 11.32 6.33 -15.72
CA SER A 12 12.69 6.64 -15.28
C SER A 12 12.78 7.07 -13.81
N ILE A 13 11.71 7.66 -13.27
CA ILE A 13 11.62 8.05 -11.86
C ILE A 13 11.13 6.87 -11.04
N ARG A 14 10.08 6.15 -11.50
CA ARG A 14 9.54 4.98 -10.79
C ARG A 14 10.57 3.89 -10.54
N GLN A 15 11.49 3.64 -11.49
CA GLN A 15 12.55 2.64 -11.33
C GLN A 15 13.53 2.95 -10.19
N LYS A 16 13.63 4.22 -9.77
CA LYS A 16 14.51 4.64 -8.67
C LYS A 16 13.80 4.57 -7.30
N LEU A 17 12.50 4.27 -7.29
CA LEU A 17 11.65 4.30 -6.11
C LEU A 17 11.18 2.89 -5.82
N ASP A 18 11.50 2.39 -4.63
CA ASP A 18 11.15 1.02 -4.19
C ASP A 18 9.75 0.94 -3.57
N THR A 19 8.89 1.93 -3.83
CA THR A 19 7.57 2.04 -3.23
C THR A 19 6.55 2.64 -4.19
N SER A 20 5.30 2.21 -4.02
CA SER A 20 4.14 2.76 -4.70
C SER A 20 3.35 3.74 -3.83
N ILE A 21 3.75 3.93 -2.57
CA ILE A 21 3.07 4.80 -1.60
C ILE A 21 3.87 6.07 -1.37
N PHE A 22 3.19 7.21 -1.47
CA PHE A 22 3.80 8.53 -1.34
C PHE A 22 3.00 9.40 -0.38
N LEU A 23 3.70 10.14 0.46
CA LEU A 23 3.16 11.30 1.15
C LEU A 23 3.13 12.47 0.16
N LEU A 24 1.94 13.05 0.00
CA LEU A 24 1.73 14.24 -0.82
C LEU A 24 1.66 15.46 0.10
N GLU A 25 2.56 16.41 -0.13
CA GLU A 25 2.62 17.66 0.60
C GLU A 25 2.50 18.82 -0.40
N TYR A 26 1.60 19.75 -0.14
CA TYR A 26 1.48 20.97 -0.92
C TYR A 26 2.18 22.11 -0.17
N SER A 27 3.22 22.68 -0.76
CA SER A 27 4.03 23.71 -0.13
C SER A 27 4.44 24.74 -1.18
N GLU A 28 4.20 26.02 -0.90
CA GLU A 28 4.74 27.15 -1.66
C GLU A 28 4.53 27.04 -3.19
N ASN A 29 3.39 26.50 -3.61
CA ASN A 29 3.01 26.29 -5.01
C ASN A 29 3.63 25.07 -5.71
N GLU A 30 4.22 24.15 -4.94
CA GLU A 30 4.76 22.88 -5.43
C GLU A 30 4.07 21.67 -4.77
N ILE A 31 3.98 20.58 -5.53
CA ILE A 31 3.58 19.27 -5.01
C ILE A 31 4.84 18.47 -4.72
N ARG A 32 5.08 18.17 -3.44
CA ARG A 32 6.18 17.32 -3.00
C ARG A 32 5.65 15.90 -2.79
N LEU A 33 6.26 14.94 -3.47
CA LEU A 33 5.98 13.52 -3.32
C LEU A 33 7.14 12.86 -2.58
N LYS A 34 6.89 12.43 -1.34
CA LYS A 34 7.89 11.74 -0.51
C LYS A 34 7.59 10.23 -0.51
N PRO A 35 8.50 9.37 -1.01
CA PRO A 35 8.29 7.92 -0.97
C PRO A 35 8.26 7.42 0.47
N ILE A 36 7.30 6.58 0.79
CA ILE A 36 7.22 5.90 2.09
C ILE A 36 7.74 4.48 1.92
N LYS A 37 8.68 4.06 2.77
CA LYS A 37 9.05 2.65 2.82
C LYS A 37 7.84 1.83 3.23
N THR A 38 7.35 1.00 2.32
CA THR A 38 6.36 -0.02 2.61
C THR A 38 7.07 -1.14 3.35
N ILE A 39 6.98 -1.13 4.68
CA ILE A 39 7.47 -2.22 5.50
C ILE A 39 6.46 -3.36 5.40
N SER A 40 6.93 -4.57 5.11
CA SER A 40 6.08 -5.75 5.12
C SER A 40 5.64 -6.03 6.57
N LEU A 41 4.36 -6.32 6.81
CA LEU A 41 3.90 -6.74 8.15
C LEU A 41 4.62 -8.00 8.65
N LYS A 42 5.18 -8.81 7.73
CA LYS A 42 6.03 -9.96 8.05
C LYS A 42 7.33 -9.58 8.76
N GLU A 43 7.77 -8.32 8.66
CA GLU A 43 8.94 -7.83 9.41
C GLU A 43 8.62 -7.59 10.90
N PHE A 44 7.33 -7.48 11.25
CA PHE A 44 6.90 -7.22 12.62
C PHE A 44 6.32 -8.44 13.32
N PHE A 45 5.75 -9.39 12.56
CA PHE A 45 5.10 -10.57 13.11
C PHE A 45 5.49 -11.81 12.32
N ASP A 46 6.06 -12.81 13.01
CA ASP A 46 6.43 -14.11 12.42
C ASP A 46 5.21 -14.98 12.11
N SER A 47 4.13 -14.84 12.89
CA SER A 47 2.86 -15.54 12.69
C SER A 47 1.71 -14.76 13.32
N ILE A 48 0.51 -14.95 12.78
CA ILE A 48 -0.74 -14.44 13.34
C ILE A 48 -1.57 -15.65 13.73
N GLU A 49 -1.74 -15.89 15.03
CA GLU A 49 -2.70 -16.87 15.54
C GLU A 49 -4.10 -16.26 15.48
N VAL A 50 -4.99 -16.92 14.77
CA VAL A 50 -6.41 -16.59 14.73
C VAL A 50 -7.14 -17.78 15.32
N GLU A 51 -7.77 -17.60 16.48
CA GLU A 51 -8.72 -18.60 16.99
C GLU A 51 -9.95 -18.61 16.08
N VAL A 52 -10.23 -19.76 15.48
CA VAL A 52 -11.39 -19.97 14.62
C VAL A 52 -12.08 -21.26 15.05
N ASP A 53 -13.37 -21.19 15.36
CA ASP A 53 -14.15 -22.35 15.82
C ASP A 53 -14.46 -23.35 14.68
N ASP A 54 -14.41 -22.93 13.40
CA ASP A 54 -14.77 -23.78 12.26
C ASP A 54 -14.01 -23.39 10.96
N PHE A 55 -13.28 -24.35 10.38
CA PHE A 55 -12.50 -24.19 9.14
C PHE A 55 -13.29 -24.55 7.86
N THR A 56 -14.57 -24.93 8.00
CA THR A 56 -15.34 -25.48 6.89
C THR A 56 -15.67 -24.44 5.80
N ASP A 57 -15.68 -23.14 6.13
CA ASP A 57 -15.90 -22.06 5.17
C ASP A 57 -14.66 -21.16 4.97
N THR A 58 -13.74 -21.64 4.16
CA THR A 58 -12.52 -20.90 3.75
C THR A 58 -12.82 -19.63 2.95
N HIS A 59 -14.02 -19.47 2.40
CA HIS A 59 -14.43 -18.27 1.66
C HIS A 59 -14.84 -17.13 2.60
N ALA A 60 -15.55 -17.43 3.68
CA ALA A 60 -15.85 -16.45 4.74
C ALA A 60 -14.58 -15.93 5.40
N LEU A 61 -13.60 -16.80 5.63
CA LEU A 61 -12.32 -16.47 6.28
C LEU A 61 -11.43 -15.55 5.41
N ARG A 62 -11.42 -15.76 4.09
CA ARG A 62 -10.74 -14.82 3.17
C ARG A 62 -11.41 -13.45 3.10
N LYS A 63 -12.72 -13.37 3.37
CA LYS A 63 -13.48 -12.11 3.36
C LYS A 63 -13.23 -11.29 4.62
N SER A 64 -13.02 -11.92 5.77
CA SER A 64 -12.71 -11.22 7.03
C SER A 64 -11.29 -10.64 7.05
N LEU A 65 -10.31 -11.33 6.46
CA LEU A 65 -8.91 -10.90 6.37
C LEU A 65 -8.63 -9.74 5.39
N ARG A 66 -9.65 -9.27 4.67
CA ARG A 66 -9.54 -8.24 3.62
C ARG A 66 -10.08 -6.85 4.03
N LYS A 67 -10.44 -6.67 5.29
CA LYS A 67 -10.82 -5.38 5.89
C LYS A 67 -9.61 -4.67 6.47
#